data_AF-A0A952U244-F1
#
_entry.id   AF-A0A952U244-F1
#
_cell.length_a   1.000
_cell.length_b   1.000
_cell.length_c   1.000
_cell.angle_alpha   90.00
_cell.angle_beta   90.00
_cell.angle_gamma   90.00
#
_symmetry.space_group_name_H-M   'P 1'
#
loop_
_entity.id
_entity.type
_entity.pdbx_description
1 polymer ?
#
loop_
_entity_poly.entity_id
_entity_poly.type
_entity_poly.pdbx_seq_one_letter_code
_entity_poly.pdbx_strand_id
1 'polypeptide(L)' 'MAIRQHKVRDLLLFVLLTGLRKNESATLEWKDVDLDDPSILIRHDVAKNGEEHRRSNIFC' A
#
# COMPACT_ATOMS: atom_id res chain seq x y z
N MET A 1 15.03 -20.34 15.44
CA MET A 1 13.73 -19.63 15.34
C MET A 1 13.95 -18.32 14.58
N ALA A 2 13.88 -18.36 13.24
CA ALA A 2 14.26 -17.25 12.36
C ALA A 2 13.11 -16.87 11.41
N ILE A 3 12.02 -16.32 11.96
CA ILE A 3 10.91 -15.73 11.18
C ILE A 3 10.34 -14.55 11.96
N ARG A 4 11.10 -13.47 12.13
CA ARG A 4 10.57 -12.26 12.82
C ARG A 4 10.68 -10.95 12.03
N GLN A 5 11.36 -10.93 10.88
CA GLN A 5 11.59 -9.66 10.16
C GLN A 5 11.03 -9.59 8.74
N HIS A 6 10.46 -10.66 8.18
CA HIS A 6 9.91 -10.64 6.82
C HIS A 6 8.81 -9.60 6.65
N LYS A 7 7.78 -9.62 7.51
CA LYS A 7 6.66 -8.66 7.42
C LYS A 7 7.10 -7.20 7.51
N VAL A 8 8.07 -6.89 8.37
CA VAL A 8 8.57 -5.52 8.55
C VAL A 8 9.39 -5.09 7.34
N ARG A 9 10.28 -5.96 6.85
CA ARG A 9 11.07 -5.72 5.65
C ARG A 9 10.18 -5.54 4.42
N ASP A 10 9.19 -6.42 4.26
CA ASP A 10 8.31 -6.43 3.10
C ASP A 10 7.39 -5.20 3.11
N LEU A 11 6.87 -4.80 4.28
CA LEU A 11 6.15 -3.53 4.44
C LEU A 11 7.04 -2.31 4.17
N LEU A 12 8.29 -2.33 4.65
CA LEU A 12 9.24 -1.23 4.41
C LEU A 12 9.56 -1.08 2.92
N LEU A 13 9.84 -2.20 2.23
CA LEU A 13 10.05 -2.23 0.79
C LEU A 13 8.81 -1.72 0.04
N PHE A 14 7.63 -2.18 0.44
CA PHE A 14 6.37 -1.73 -0.13
C PHE A 14 6.18 -0.21 0.00
N VAL A 15 6.41 0.36 1.19
CA VAL A 15 6.31 1.81 1.42
C VAL A 15 7.36 2.59 0.62
N LEU A 16 8.60 2.08 0.52
CA LEU A 16 9.67 2.73 -0.24
C LEU A 16 9.39 2.76 -1.74
N LEU A 17 8.85 1.67 -2.30
CA LEU A 17 8.58 1.55 -3.74
C LEU A 17 7.29 2.28 -4.17
N THR A 18 6.29 2.35 -3.29
CA THR A 18 4.99 2.95 -3.61
C THR A 18 4.84 4.39 -3.11
N GLY A 19 5.67 4.82 -2.16
CA GLY A 19 5.59 6.14 -1.54
C GLY A 19 4.31 6.35 -0.71
N LEU A 20 3.59 5.28 -0.35
CA LEU A 20 2.37 5.37 0.44
C LEU A 20 2.65 5.91 1.84
N ARG A 21 1.68 6.65 2.39
CA ARG A 21 1.79 7.08 3.78
C ARG A 21 1.69 5.89 4.72
N LYS A 22 2.24 6.03 5.92
CA LYS A 22 2.19 4.99 6.96
C LYS A 22 0.77 4.48 7.22
N ASN A 23 -0.22 5.38 7.31
CA ASN A 23 -1.60 4.99 7.60
C ASN A 23 -2.27 4.31 6.39
N GLU A 24 -1.98 4.78 5.18
CA GLU A 24 -2.46 4.20 3.91
C GLU A 24 -1.94 2.77 3.72
N SER A 25 -0.64 2.56 3.91
CA SER A 25 -0.01 1.25 3.81
C SER A 25 -0.41 0.28 4.93
N ALA A 26 -0.68 0.78 6.14
CA ALA A 26 -1.04 -0.06 7.29
C ALA A 26 -2.51 -0.53 7.29
N THR A 27 -3.39 0.16 6.55
CA THR A 27 -4.83 -0.14 6.47
C THR A 27 -5.23 -0.73 5.11
N LEU A 28 -4.24 -1.04 4.26
CA LEU A 28 -4.45 -1.62 2.96
C LEU A 28 -4.96 -3.06 3.07
N GLU A 29 -5.99 -3.39 2.30
CA GLU A 29 -6.49 -4.75 2.17
C GLU A 29 -6.16 -5.32 0.78
N TRP A 30 -6.10 -6.65 0.65
CA TRP A 30 -5.82 -7.30 -0.65
C TRP A 30 -6.83 -6.95 -1.74
N LYS A 31 -8.07 -6.62 -1.36
CA LYS A 31 -9.12 -6.19 -2.29
C LYS A 31 -8.86 -4.81 -2.90
N ASP A 32 -7.99 -4.02 -2.29
CA ASP A 32 -7.63 -2.67 -2.72
C ASP A 32 -6.45 -2.69 -3.72
N VAL A 33 -5.86 -3.86 -3.97
CA VAL A 33 -4.73 -4.06 -4.89
C VAL A 33 -5.25 -4.66 -6.19
N ASP A 34 -5.02 -3.94 -7.28
CA ASP A 34 -5.32 -4.39 -8.64
C ASP A 34 -4.00 -4.82 -9.29
N LEU A 35 -3.90 -6.12 -9.61
CA LEU A 35 -2.70 -6.71 -10.20
C LEU A 35 -2.77 -6.73 -11.74
N ASP A 36 -3.98 -6.63 -12.30
CA ASP A 36 -4.20 -6.58 -13.75
C ASP A 36 -3.98 -5.14 -14.26
N ASP A 37 -4.49 -4.15 -13.52
CA ASP A 37 -4.12 -2.74 -13.65
C ASP A 37 -3.27 -2.32 -12.44
N PRO A 38 -1.93 -2.31 -12.56
CA PRO A 38 -1.00 -2.23 -11.43
C PRO A 38 -1.16 -0.95 -10.63
N SER A 39 -2.08 -1.02 -9.67
CA SER A 39 -2.59 0.13 -8.97
C SER A 39 -3.15 -0.24 -7.61
N ILE A 40 -3.18 0.74 -6.73
CA ILE A 40 -3.71 0.61 -5.37
C ILE A 40 -4.82 1.62 -5.18
N LEU A 41 -5.96 1.16 -4.68
CA LEU A 41 -7.07 2.01 -4.26
C LEU A 41 -6.82 2.54 -2.84
N ILE A 42 -6.78 3.86 -2.70
CA ILE A 42 -6.75 4.51 -1.39
C ILE A 42 -8.17 4.94 -1.04
N ARG A 43 -8.79 4.19 -0.13
CA ARG A 43 -10.17 4.42 0.31
C ARG A 43 -10.34 5.77 0.99
N HIS A 44 -11.53 6.36 0.83
CA HIS A 44 -11.88 7.68 1.35
C HIS A 44 -11.68 7.83 2.87
N ASP A 45 -11.91 6.78 3.65
CA ASP A 45 -11.81 6.74 5.12
C ASP A 45 -10.36 6.80 5.62
N VAL A 46 -9.41 6.46 4.75
CA VAL A 46 -7.96 6.46 5.04
C VAL A 46 -7.25 7.65 4.39
N ALA A 47 -7.80 8.18 3.30
CA ALA A 47 -7.24 9.30 2.57
C ALA A 47 -7.18 10.57 3.42
N LYS A 48 -6.04 11.28 3.39
CA LYS A 48 -5.81 12.51 4.18
C LYS A 48 -6.88 13.58 3.98
N ASN A 49 -7.50 13.63 2.80
CA ASN A 49 -8.47 14.66 2.43
C ASN A 49 -9.91 14.10 2.27
N GLY A 50 -10.15 12.82 2.58
CA GLY A 50 -11.46 12.19 2.34
C GLY A 50 -11.78 11.92 0.87
N GLU A 51 -10.87 12.26 -0.04
CA GLU A 51 -11.00 12.02 -1.48
C GLU A 51 -10.38 10.66 -1.82
N GLU A 52 -11.19 9.74 -2.34
CA GLU A 52 -10.73 8.46 -2.87
C GLU A 52 -9.89 8.68 -4.12
N HIS A 53 -8.73 8.02 -4.19
CA HIS A 53 -7.92 8.07 -5.41
C HIS A 53 -7.16 6.76 -5.63
N ARG A 54 -6.93 6.45 -6.90
CA ARG A 54 -6.12 5.31 -7.33
C ARG A 54 -4.66 5.75 -7.50
N ARG A 55 -3.72 4.96 -6.99
CA ARG A 55 -2.28 5.13 -7.19
C ARG A 55 -1.81 4.14 -8.25
N SER A 56 -1.61 4.61 -9.48
CA SER A 56 -0.93 3.88 -10.55
C SER A 56 0.60 4.02 -10.42
N ASN A 57 1.35 3.06 -10.97
CA ASN A 57 2.83 2.92 -10.90
C ASN A 57 3.40 2.30 -9.62
N ILE A 58 2.85 1.17 -9.18
CA ILE A 58 3.41 0.39 -8.05
C ILE A 58 4.53 -0.58 -8.44
N PHE A 59 4.82 -0.74 -9.74
CA PHE A 59 5.86 -1.65 -10.27
C PHE A 59 6.86 -0.96 -11.23
N CYS A 60 7.30 0.26 -10.93
CA CYS A 60 8.44 0.83 -11.65
C CYS A 60 9.73 0.05 -11.34
#